data_AF-A0A3N1SUC1-F1
#
_entry.id   AF-A0A3N1SUC1-F1
#
_cell.length_a   1.000
_cell.length_b   1.000
_cell.length_c   1.000
_cell.angle_alpha   90.00
_cell.angle_beta   90.00
_cell.angle_gamma   90.00
#
_symmetry.space_group_name_H-M   'P 1'
#
loop_
_entity.id
_entity.type
_entity.pdbx_description
1 polymer ?
#
loop_
_entity_poly.entity_id
_entity_poly.type
_entity_poly.pdbx_seq_one_letter_code
_entity_poly.pdbx_strand_id
1 'polypeptide(L)'
;MANDSEQVKEVKRLMEAIAAFKDIEDDEACALAVSRALESWPGYQTKLRELRQQRVNALKEQGRTWREIGQLLGGVSAARAQQIGKGQSGAQRRRADREAQGPAAG
;
A
#
# COMPACT_ATOMS: atom_id res chain seq x y z
N MET A 1 -0.83 0.69 -25.16
CA MET A 1 0.24 1.60 -24.70
C MET A 1 -0.25 2.86 -23.98
N ALA A 2 -1.52 3.29 -24.12
CA ALA A 2 -2.03 4.48 -23.41
C ALA A 2 -2.24 4.29 -21.88
N ASN A 3 -2.54 3.06 -21.44
CA ASN A 3 -2.97 2.77 -20.06
C ASN A 3 -1.82 2.76 -19.03
N ASP A 4 -0.60 2.37 -19.44
CA ASP A 4 0.59 2.47 -18.59
C ASP A 4 0.92 3.94 -18.27
N SER A 5 0.65 4.85 -19.20
CA SER A 5 0.93 6.28 -19.02
C SER A 5 0.06 6.93 -17.95
N GLU A 6 -1.20 6.51 -17.79
CA GLU A 6 -2.11 7.11 -16.82
C GLU A 6 -1.89 6.59 -15.40
N GLN A 7 -1.59 5.31 -15.26
CA GLN A 7 -1.26 4.69 -13.97
C GLN A 7 0.04 5.28 -13.39
N VAL A 8 0.99 5.63 -14.27
CA VAL A 8 2.21 6.36 -13.91
C VAL A 8 1.92 7.81 -13.49
N LYS A 9 0.84 8.46 -13.98
CA LYS A 9 0.50 9.85 -13.60
C LYS A 9 0.11 9.98 -12.14
N GLU A 10 -0.76 9.12 -11.60
CA GLU A 10 -1.22 9.28 -10.20
C GLU A 10 -0.10 8.97 -9.20
N VAL A 11 0.73 7.96 -9.49
CA VAL A 11 1.94 7.69 -8.69
C VAL A 11 2.89 8.89 -8.76
N LYS A 12 3.11 9.45 -9.96
CA LYS A 12 3.94 10.64 -10.15
C LYS A 12 3.42 11.83 -9.36
N ARG A 13 2.12 12.14 -9.42
CA ARG A 13 1.51 13.23 -8.65
C ARG A 13 1.69 13.06 -7.14
N LEU A 14 1.54 11.84 -6.62
CA LEU A 14 1.79 11.57 -5.20
C LEU A 14 3.26 11.82 -4.84
N MET A 15 4.20 11.35 -5.66
CA MET A 15 5.64 11.55 -5.42
C MET A 15 6.03 13.03 -5.54
N GLU A 16 5.45 13.77 -6.49
CA GLU A 16 5.63 15.21 -6.65
C GLU A 16 5.06 15.98 -5.45
N ALA A 17 3.88 15.61 -4.96
CA ALA A 17 3.28 16.22 -3.77
C ALA A 17 4.13 15.99 -2.51
N ILE A 18 4.73 14.80 -2.35
CA ILE A 18 5.66 14.53 -1.26
C ILE A 18 6.94 15.36 -1.42
N ALA A 19 7.47 15.46 -2.65
CA ALA A 19 8.67 16.25 -2.92
C ALA A 19 8.45 17.75 -2.66
N ALA A 20 7.26 18.28 -2.92
CA ALA A 20 6.93 19.70 -2.77
C ALA A 20 7.01 20.22 -1.32
N PHE A 21 6.96 19.35 -0.30
CA PHE A 21 7.17 19.79 1.09
C PHE A 21 8.54 20.43 1.33
N LYS A 22 9.56 20.02 0.57
CA LYS A 22 10.92 20.59 0.69
C LYS A 22 11.01 22.04 0.22
N ASP A 23 10.04 22.48 -0.58
CA ASP A 23 10.00 23.83 -1.16
C ASP A 23 9.29 24.81 -0.21
N ILE A 24 8.82 24.36 0.96
CA ILE A 24 8.33 25.21 2.04
C ILE A 24 9.55 25.72 2.81
N GLU A 25 9.91 27.00 2.59
CA GLU A 25 11.11 27.63 3.19
C GLU A 25 10.98 27.91 4.69
N ASP A 26 9.76 28.12 5.19
CA ASP A 26 9.51 28.35 6.61
C ASP A 26 9.48 27.02 7.38
N ASP A 27 10.40 26.86 8.34
CA ASP A 27 10.58 25.62 9.09
C ASP A 27 9.33 25.22 9.88
N GLU A 28 8.65 26.19 10.50
CA GLU A 28 7.44 25.94 11.30
C GLU A 28 6.28 25.48 10.39
N ALA A 29 6.04 26.18 9.28
CA ALA A 29 5.03 25.81 8.29
C ALA A 29 5.32 24.44 7.67
N CYS A 30 6.59 24.13 7.36
CA CYS A 30 7.00 22.85 6.82
C CYS A 30 6.73 21.72 7.83
N ALA A 31 7.16 21.89 9.08
CA ALA A 31 6.94 20.92 10.15
C ALA A 31 5.44 20.66 10.40
N LEU A 32 4.61 21.71 10.42
CA LEU A 32 3.16 21.59 10.57
C LEU A 32 2.52 20.85 9.40
N ALA A 33 2.91 21.18 8.17
CA ALA A 33 2.36 20.56 6.96
C ALA A 33 2.72 19.06 6.87
N VAL A 34 3.98 18.71 7.12
CA VAL A 34 4.45 17.31 7.15
C VAL A 34 3.77 16.53 8.29
N SER A 35 3.63 17.12 9.47
CA SER A 35 2.96 16.46 10.61
C SER A 35 1.51 16.07 10.29
N ARG A 36 0.75 16.99 9.67
CA ARG A 36 -0.63 16.70 9.23
C ARG A 36 -0.70 15.60 8.16
N ALA A 37 0.25 15.60 7.23
CA ALA A 37 0.34 14.56 6.21
C ALA A 37 0.62 13.19 6.85
N LEU A 38 1.55 13.13 7.81
CA LEU A 38 1.89 11.91 8.54
C LEU A 38 0.75 11.38 9.41
N GLU A 39 -0.02 12.27 10.06
CA GLU A 39 -1.20 11.88 10.84
C GLU A 39 -2.26 11.20 9.97
N SER A 40 -2.49 11.73 8.76
CA SER A 40 -3.48 11.18 7.82
C SER A 40 -2.99 9.94 7.07
N TRP A 41 -1.67 9.76 6.97
CA TRP A 41 -1.04 8.72 6.14
C TRP A 41 -1.50 7.29 6.44
N PRO A 42 -1.67 6.84 7.71
CA PRO A 42 -2.16 5.49 8.00
C PRO A 42 -3.54 5.19 7.36
N GLY A 43 -4.43 6.18 7.32
CA GLY A 43 -5.73 6.06 6.67
C GLY A 43 -5.60 5.88 5.16
N TYR A 44 -4.78 6.70 4.51
CA TYR A 44 -4.51 6.57 3.07
C TYR A 44 -3.78 5.27 2.72
N GLN A 45 -2.82 4.85 3.55
CA GLN A 45 -2.12 3.58 3.38
C GLN A 45 -3.09 2.39 3.43
N THR A 46 -4.08 2.45 4.33
CA THR A 46 -5.13 1.41 4.44
C THR A 46 -5.99 1.38 3.17
N LYS A 47 -6.49 2.53 2.71
CA LYS A 47 -7.27 2.64 1.46
C LYS A 47 -6.51 2.10 0.25
N LEU A 48 -5.21 2.40 0.11
CA LEU A 48 -4.38 1.87 -0.98
C LEU A 48 -4.22 0.34 -0.93
N ARG A 49 -4.11 -0.23 0.28
CA ARG A 49 -4.03 -1.69 0.47
C ARG A 49 -5.34 -2.38 0.09
N GLU A 50 -6.47 -1.83 0.52
CA GLU A 50 -7.81 -2.32 0.19
C GLU A 50 -8.07 -2.25 -1.31
N LEU A 51 -7.76 -1.11 -1.95
CA LEU A 51 -7.86 -0.97 -3.38
C LEU A 51 -7.01 -2.01 -4.11
N ARG A 52 -5.76 -2.22 -3.68
CA ARG A 52 -4.89 -3.26 -4.26
C ARG A 52 -5.49 -4.66 -4.08
N GLN A 53 -6.03 -4.98 -2.91
CA GLN A 53 -6.70 -6.25 -2.65
C GLN A 53 -7.88 -6.46 -3.62
N GLN A 54 -8.76 -5.46 -3.74
CA GLN A 54 -9.91 -5.50 -4.65
C GLN A 54 -9.48 -5.76 -6.09
N ARG A 55 -8.45 -5.06 -6.59
CA ARG A 55 -7.95 -5.26 -7.96
C ARG A 55 -7.31 -6.63 -8.15
N VAL A 56 -6.59 -7.15 -7.16
CA VAL A 56 -6.03 -8.51 -7.21
C VAL A 56 -7.12 -9.58 -7.25
N ASN A 57 -8.20 -9.40 -6.49
CA ASN A 57 -9.33 -10.33 -6.51
C ASN A 57 -10.09 -10.28 -7.84
N ALA A 58 -10.32 -9.08 -8.40
CA ALA A 58 -10.91 -8.94 -9.72
C ALA A 58 -10.08 -9.64 -10.82
N LEU A 59 -8.75 -9.53 -10.78
CA LEU A 59 -7.86 -10.26 -11.70
C LEU A 59 -7.99 -11.79 -11.54
N LYS A 60 -8.18 -12.26 -10.30
CA LYS A 60 -8.39 -13.69 -10.02
C LYS A 60 -9.72 -14.19 -10.57
N GLU A 61 -10.78 -13.39 -10.43
CA GLU A 61 -12.12 -13.65 -10.98
C GLU A 61 -12.14 -13.67 -12.51
N GLN A 62 -11.28 -12.87 -13.15
CA GLN A 62 -11.01 -12.90 -14.60
C GLN A 62 -10.23 -14.15 -15.06
N GLY A 63 -9.97 -15.11 -14.16
CA GLY A 63 -9.33 -16.38 -14.49
C GLY A 63 -7.80 -16.40 -14.36
N ARG A 64 -7.14 -15.27 -14.04
CA ARG A 64 -5.67 -15.26 -13.87
C ARG A 64 -5.23 -16.14 -12.71
N THR A 65 -4.08 -16.76 -12.86
CA THR A 65 -3.40 -17.51 -11.79
C THR A 65 -2.65 -16.55 -10.85
N TRP A 66 -2.42 -16.98 -9.61
CA TRP A 66 -1.63 -16.20 -8.66
C TRP A 66 -0.22 -15.88 -9.14
N ARG A 67 0.36 -16.76 -9.98
CA ARG A 67 1.67 -16.56 -10.59
C ARG A 67 1.65 -15.41 -11.59
N GLU A 68 0.66 -15.38 -12.48
CA GLU A 68 0.51 -14.30 -13.48
C GLU A 68 0.22 -12.96 -12.79
N ILE A 69 -0.62 -12.97 -11.76
CA ILE A 69 -0.88 -11.77 -10.95
C ILE A 69 0.41 -11.29 -10.26
N GLY A 70 1.19 -12.21 -9.70
CA GLY A 70 2.47 -11.88 -9.07
C GLY A 70 3.45 -11.21 -10.04
N GLN A 71 3.56 -11.74 -11.26
CA GLN A 71 4.36 -11.15 -12.33
C GLN A 71 3.86 -9.75 -12.71
N LEU A 72 2.54 -9.57 -12.88
CA LEU A 72 1.93 -8.28 -13.18
C LEU A 72 2.24 -7.20 -12.13
N LEU A 73 2.30 -7.58 -10.85
CA LEU A 73 2.55 -6.66 -9.72
C LEU A 73 4.03 -6.30 -9.54
N GLY A 74 4.88 -6.50 -10.55
CA GLY A 74 6.33 -6.24 -10.47
C GLY A 74 7.13 -7.45 -9.99
N GLY A 75 6.70 -8.66 -10.34
CA GLY A 75 7.50 -9.88 -10.12
C GLY A 75 7.44 -10.46 -8.70
N VAL A 76 6.36 -10.23 -7.95
CA VAL A 76 6.20 -10.85 -6.62
C VAL A 76 5.81 -12.33 -6.76
N SER A 77 6.09 -13.13 -5.72
CA SER A 77 5.74 -14.55 -5.72
C SER A 77 4.22 -14.79 -5.75
N ALA A 78 3.81 -15.96 -6.24
CA ALA A 78 2.40 -16.37 -6.25
C ALA A 78 1.79 -16.38 -4.82
N ALA A 79 2.57 -16.84 -3.83
CA ALA A 79 2.15 -16.79 -2.42
C ALA A 79 1.93 -15.35 -1.94
N ARG A 80 2.79 -14.41 -2.36
CA ARG A 80 2.61 -13.00 -2.01
C ARG A 80 1.37 -12.40 -2.68
N ALA A 81 1.11 -12.71 -3.95
CA ALA A 81 -0.12 -12.30 -4.64
C ALA A 81 -1.38 -12.84 -3.95
N GLN A 82 -1.37 -14.11 -3.53
CA GLN A 82 -2.47 -14.72 -2.77
C GLN A 82 -2.70 -14.01 -1.43
N GLN A 83 -1.63 -13.70 -0.68
CA GLN A 83 -1.73 -12.94 0.57
C GLN A 83 -2.36 -11.56 0.37
N ILE A 84 -2.02 -10.88 -0.73
CA ILE A 84 -2.61 -9.59 -1.09
C ILE A 84 -4.12 -9.74 -1.34
N GLY A 85 -4.56 -10.76 -2.08
CA GLY A 85 -5.98 -11.02 -2.32
C GLY A 85 -6.77 -11.34 -1.05
N LYS A 86 -6.13 -12.02 -0.08
CA LYS A 86 -6.69 -12.26 1.26
C LYS A 86 -6.70 -11.01 2.17
N GLY A 87 -6.15 -9.89 1.72
CA GLY A 87 -6.03 -8.67 2.53
C GLY A 87 -4.99 -8.81 3.65
N GLN A 88 -4.17 -9.86 3.66
CA GLN A 88 -3.23 -10.12 4.74
C GLN A 88 -2.04 -9.15 4.63
N SER A 89 -2.03 -8.15 5.51
CA SER A 89 -0.88 -7.28 5.72
C SER A 89 0.10 -7.87 6.73
N GLY A 90 1.38 -7.48 6.66
CA GLY A 90 2.36 -7.88 7.68
C GLY A 90 2.01 -7.37 9.09
N ALA A 91 1.22 -6.30 9.19
CA ALA A 91 0.71 -5.79 10.47
C ALA A 91 -0.40 -6.67 11.04
N GLN A 92 -1.35 -7.13 10.22
CA GLN A 92 -2.34 -8.12 10.65
C GLN A 92 -1.71 -9.46 11.00
N ARG A 93 -0.68 -9.90 10.27
CA ARG A 93 0.10 -11.09 10.66
C ARG A 93 0.73 -10.89 12.03
N ARG A 94 1.47 -9.81 12.25
CA ARG A 94 2.07 -9.54 13.58
C ARG A 94 1.03 -9.45 14.70
N ARG A 95 -0.18 -8.93 14.42
CA ARG A 95 -1.27 -8.89 15.40
C ARG A 95 -1.83 -10.29 15.68
N ALA A 96 -2.12 -11.07 14.63
CA ALA A 96 -2.56 -12.46 14.75
C ALA A 96 -1.51 -13.36 15.42
N ASP A 97 -0.22 -13.15 15.10
CA ASP A 97 0.90 -13.87 15.69
C ASP A 97 1.03 -13.55 17.20
N ARG A 98 0.86 -12.28 17.59
CA ARG A 98 0.82 -11.85 19.00
C ARG A 98 -0.40 -12.40 19.74
N GLU A 99 -1.56 -12.42 19.10
CA GLU A 99 -2.79 -12.99 19.67
C GLU A 99 -2.68 -14.51 19.83
N ALA A 100 -2.04 -15.21 18.88
CA ALA A 100 -1.80 -16.65 18.94
C ALA A 100 -0.72 -17.05 19.96
N GLN A 101 0.21 -16.15 20.29
CA GLN A 101 1.28 -16.39 21.28
C GLN A 101 0.82 -16.14 22.73
N GLY A 102 -0.37 -15.56 22.95
CA GLY A 102 -0.92 -15.24 24.28
C GLY A 102 -0.12 -14.13 24.99
N PRO A 103 -0.66 -13.50 26.05
CA PRO A 103 0.12 -12.56 26.85
C PRO A 103 1.26 -13.36 27.51
N ALA A 104 2.50 -12.98 27.24
CA ALA A 104 3.60 -13.36 28.13
C ALA A 104 3.23 -12.82 29.52
N ALA A 105 2.99 -13.73 30.46
CA ALA A 105 2.76 -13.38 31.84
C ALA A 105 3.94 -12.54 32.33
N GLY A 106 3.64 -11.34 32.81
CA GLY A 106 4.56 -10.39 33.42
C GLY A 106 3.78 -9.42 34.28
#